data_AF-A0A962IDW2-F1
#
_entry.id   AF-A0A962IDW2-F1
#
_cell.length_a   1.000
_cell.length_b   1.000
_cell.length_c   1.000
_cell.angle_alpha   90.00
_cell.angle_beta   90.00
_cell.angle_gamma   90.00
#
_symmetry.space_group_name_H-M   'P 1'
#
loop_
_entity.id
_entity.type
_entity.pdbx_description
1 polymer ?
#
loop_
_entity_poly.entity_id
_entity_poly.type
_entity_poly.pdbx_seq_one_letter_code
_entity_poly.pdbx_strand_id
1 'polypeptide(L)'
;MAERKSSKHTATASERRLFVLDTNVLMHDPTALFRFQEHDIYLPMVVLEELDRGKKGLSEVARNVRQVNRFLDDLIQAHKDQPLHDGIELDNKLLRNNGSTPHGRLFFQTEALDAATLPQLPGNSPDNTILGVALHLCRQQPEREVILVSKDINLRI
;
A
#
# COMPACT_ATOMS: atom_id res chain seq x y z
N MET A 1 37.93 -22.07 -9.04
CA MET A 1 36.46 -21.94 -9.19
C MET A 1 35.86 -22.11 -7.80
N ALA A 2 35.33 -21.04 -7.21
CA ALA A 2 34.63 -21.10 -5.92
C ALA A 2 33.29 -20.37 -6.10
N GLU A 3 32.22 -21.14 -6.05
CA GLU A 3 30.86 -20.74 -6.34
C GLU A 3 30.27 -20.07 -5.09
N ARG A 4 30.03 -18.75 -5.16
CA ARG A 4 29.35 -18.00 -4.10
C ARG A 4 27.86 -18.33 -4.14
N LYS A 5 27.41 -19.24 -3.26
CA LYS A 5 25.97 -19.41 -2.97
C LYS A 5 25.44 -18.13 -2.31
N SER A 6 24.67 -17.35 -3.07
CA SER A 6 23.90 -16.22 -2.55
C SER A 6 22.77 -16.76 -1.68
N SER A 7 22.86 -16.55 -0.37
CA SER A 7 21.82 -16.92 0.59
C SER A 7 20.65 -15.94 0.43
N LYS A 8 19.49 -16.42 -0.03
CA LYS A 8 18.25 -15.63 -0.08
C LYS A 8 17.84 -15.28 1.35
N HIS A 9 17.99 -14.02 1.72
CA HIS A 9 17.54 -13.51 3.02
C HIS A 9 16.02 -13.31 2.97
N THR A 10 15.24 -14.31 3.39
CA THR A 10 13.82 -14.12 3.69
C THR A 10 13.70 -13.45 5.05
N ALA A 11 13.44 -12.14 5.06
CA ALA A 11 13.15 -11.39 6.27
C ALA A 11 12.03 -12.07 7.08
N THR A 12 12.25 -12.19 8.39
CA THR A 12 11.26 -12.73 9.33
C THR A 12 10.09 -11.74 9.48
N ALA A 13 8.92 -12.20 9.94
CA ALA A 13 7.75 -11.34 10.06
C ALA A 13 7.98 -10.09 10.96
N SER A 14 8.91 -10.16 11.93
CA SER A 14 9.24 -9.03 12.80
C SER A 14 10.15 -7.98 12.15
N GLU A 15 10.73 -8.25 10.98
CA GLU A 15 11.55 -7.27 10.22
C GLU A 15 10.75 -6.59 9.10
N ARG A 16 9.56 -7.10 8.77
CA ARG A 16 8.74 -6.54 7.69
C ARG A 16 7.89 -5.39 8.20
N ARG A 17 8.21 -4.18 7.77
CA ARG A 17 7.41 -2.97 7.99
C ARG A 17 6.08 -3.03 7.24
N LEU A 18 5.08 -2.31 7.72
CA LEU A 18 3.80 -2.08 7.04
C LEU A 18 3.72 -0.62 6.60
N PHE A 19 3.71 -0.38 5.29
CA PHE A 19 3.59 0.96 4.74
C PHE A 19 2.13 1.28 4.41
N VAL A 20 1.55 2.26 5.08
CA VAL A 20 0.23 2.81 4.74
C VAL A 20 0.45 3.87 3.69
N LEU A 21 -0.12 3.72 2.49
CA LEU A 21 0.06 4.71 1.42
C LEU A 21 -1.12 5.66 1.35
N ASP A 22 -0.82 6.93 1.14
CA ASP A 22 -1.75 7.98 0.74
C ASP A 22 -1.95 7.96 -0.80
N THR A 23 -3.14 8.34 -1.25
CA THR A 23 -3.50 8.50 -2.66
C THR A 23 -2.57 9.43 -3.40
N ASN A 24 -2.12 10.53 -2.78
CA ASN A 24 -1.24 11.49 -3.44
C ASN A 24 0.08 10.85 -3.90
N VAL A 25 0.60 9.87 -3.15
CA VAL A 25 1.79 9.12 -3.56
C VAL A 25 1.51 8.37 -4.87
N LEU A 26 0.40 7.65 -4.93
CA LEU A 26 -0.01 6.83 -6.07
C LEU A 26 -0.42 7.65 -7.30
N MET A 27 -1.07 8.80 -7.07
CA MET A 27 -1.46 9.77 -8.11
C MET A 27 -0.26 10.40 -8.82
N HIS A 28 0.83 10.62 -8.08
CA HIS A 28 2.06 11.16 -8.63
C HIS A 28 3.02 10.07 -9.16
N ASP A 29 2.94 8.86 -8.61
CA ASP A 29 3.81 7.75 -9.01
C ASP A 29 3.09 6.40 -8.91
N PRO A 30 2.56 5.87 -10.02
CA PRO A 30 1.84 4.61 -10.00
C PRO A 30 2.75 3.40 -9.67
N THR A 31 4.06 3.55 -9.83
CA THR A 31 5.02 2.47 -9.55
C THR A 31 5.35 2.35 -8.07
N ALA A 32 4.90 3.29 -7.23
CA ALA A 32 5.13 3.28 -5.79
C ALA A 32 4.65 1.97 -5.12
N LEU A 33 3.58 1.34 -5.62
CA LEU A 33 3.11 0.01 -5.16
C LEU A 33 4.18 -1.09 -5.16
N PHE A 34 5.25 -0.94 -5.95
CA PHE A 34 6.28 -1.97 -6.11
C PHE A 34 7.64 -1.55 -5.58
N ARG A 35 7.73 -0.40 -4.89
CA ARG A 35 9.02 0.16 -4.41
C ARG A 35 9.40 -0.22 -2.99
N PHE A 36 8.52 -0.91 -2.29
CA PHE A 36 8.69 -1.27 -0.87
C PHE A 36 9.41 -2.61 -0.64
N GLN A 37 9.93 -3.23 -1.71
CA GLN A 37 10.76 -4.45 -1.63
C GLN A 37 10.08 -5.55 -0.79
N GLU A 38 10.73 -6.07 0.24
CA GLU A 38 10.24 -7.11 1.14
C GLU A 38 9.12 -6.66 2.09
N HIS A 39 8.79 -5.37 2.14
CA HIS A 39 7.84 -4.82 3.08
C HIS A 39 6.41 -4.81 2.53
N ASP A 40 5.45 -4.91 3.44
CA ASP A 40 4.05 -4.95 3.05
C ASP A 40 3.48 -3.53 2.92
N ILE A 41 2.44 -3.43 2.12
CA ILE A 41 1.71 -2.20 1.83
C ILE A 41 0.28 -2.36 2.32
N TYR A 42 -0.27 -1.31 2.89
CA TYR A 42 -1.67 -1.23 3.26
C TYR A 42 -2.33 -0.06 2.54
N LEU A 43 -3.46 -0.33 1.87
CA LEU A 43 -4.28 0.70 1.24
C LEU A 43 -5.58 0.92 2.03
N PRO A 44 -5.74 2.09 2.67
CA PRO A 44 -7.01 2.51 3.23
C PRO A 44 -8.13 2.54 2.19
N MET A 45 -9.38 2.29 2.59
CA MET A 45 -10.52 2.34 1.66
C MET A 45 -10.69 3.72 1.02
N VAL A 46 -10.46 4.78 1.80
CA VAL A 46 -10.53 6.16 1.29
C VAL A 46 -9.58 6.41 0.12
N VAL A 47 -8.43 5.72 0.10
CA VAL A 47 -7.45 5.84 -0.99
C VAL A 47 -7.99 5.22 -2.27
N LEU A 48 -8.64 4.05 -2.18
CA LEU A 48 -9.29 3.42 -3.33
C LEU A 48 -10.42 4.29 -3.88
N GLU A 49 -11.21 4.92 -3.01
CA GLU A 49 -12.27 5.84 -3.42
C GLU A 49 -11.73 7.06 -4.17
N GLU A 50 -10.61 7.63 -3.70
CA GLU A 50 -9.96 8.76 -4.36
C GLU A 50 -9.34 8.38 -5.70
N LEU A 51 -8.74 7.18 -5.81
CA LEU A 51 -8.30 6.64 -7.09
C LEU A 51 -9.49 6.42 -8.05
N ASP A 52 -10.65 5.98 -7.56
CA ASP A 52 -11.82 5.83 -8.42
C ASP A 52 -12.33 7.19 -8.93
N ARG A 53 -12.37 8.21 -8.07
CA ARG A 53 -12.76 9.58 -8.45
C ARG A 53 -11.73 10.24 -9.38
N GLY A 54 -10.45 10.00 -9.13
CA GLY A 54 -9.32 10.62 -9.83
C GLY A 54 -9.10 10.13 -11.28
N LYS A 55 -9.79 9.09 -11.73
CA LYS A 55 -9.63 8.52 -13.09
C LYS A 55 -10.17 9.40 -14.22
N LYS A 56 -10.96 10.43 -13.89
CA LYS A 56 -11.63 11.32 -14.85
C LYS A 56 -10.68 12.38 -15.39
N GLY A 57 -10.83 12.70 -16.68
CA GLY A 57 -10.06 13.74 -17.36
C GLY A 57 -8.79 13.26 -18.05
N LEU A 58 -8.06 14.22 -18.63
CA LEU A 58 -6.91 13.99 -19.50
C LEU A 58 -5.57 14.37 -18.87
N SER A 59 -5.55 14.77 -17.60
CA SER A 59 -4.34 15.15 -16.90
C SER A 59 -3.38 13.96 -16.71
N GLU A 60 -2.10 14.27 -16.49
CA GLU A 60 -1.11 13.26 -16.13
C GLU A 60 -1.49 12.53 -14.84
N VAL A 61 -2.04 13.25 -13.86
CA VAL A 61 -2.58 12.66 -12.63
C VAL A 61 -3.68 11.64 -12.94
N ALA A 62 -4.65 11.98 -13.79
CA ALA A 62 -5.70 11.04 -14.18
C ALA A 62 -5.15 9.83 -14.96
N ARG A 63 -4.09 10.03 -15.75
CA ARG A 63 -3.37 8.94 -16.43
C ARG A 63 -2.70 7.99 -15.43
N ASN A 64 -2.02 8.54 -14.43
CA ASN A 64 -1.36 7.78 -13.36
C ASN A 64 -2.38 7.01 -12.53
N VAL A 65 -3.49 7.64 -12.14
CA VAL A 65 -4.59 6.97 -11.43
C VAL A 65 -5.12 5.78 -12.23
N ARG A 66 -5.36 5.95 -13.53
CA ARG A 66 -5.77 4.83 -14.41
C ARG A 66 -4.72 3.72 -14.45
N GLN A 67 -3.44 4.04 -14.35
CA GLN A 67 -2.37 3.05 -14.29
C GLN A 67 -2.33 2.32 -12.95
N VAL A 68 -2.52 3.01 -11.82
CA VAL A 68 -2.66 2.39 -10.50
C VAL A 68 -3.83 1.40 -10.49
N ASN A 69 -5.01 1.82 -10.95
CA ASN A 69 -6.18 0.94 -11.00
C ASN A 69 -5.92 -0.31 -11.85
N ARG A 70 -5.26 -0.18 -13.01
CA ARG A 70 -4.85 -1.35 -13.81
C ARG A 70 -3.91 -2.27 -13.05
N PHE A 71 -2.91 -1.73 -12.33
CA PHE A 71 -2.03 -2.56 -11.52
C PHE A 71 -2.76 -3.30 -10.40
N LEU A 72 -3.70 -2.62 -9.72
CA LEU A 72 -4.54 -3.25 -8.69
C LEU A 72 -5.42 -4.34 -9.29
N ASP A 73 -6.07 -4.08 -10.43
CA ASP A 73 -6.86 -5.06 -11.15
C ASP A 73 -6.00 -6.27 -11.54
N ASP A 74 -4.83 -6.07 -12.16
CA ASP A 74 -3.94 -7.15 -12.57
C ASP A 74 -3.49 -8.02 -11.39
N LEU A 75 -3.17 -7.39 -10.24
CA LEU A 75 -2.80 -8.08 -9.00
C LEU A 75 -3.97 -8.92 -8.45
N ILE A 76 -5.18 -8.36 -8.39
CA ILE A 76 -6.37 -9.08 -7.93
C ILE A 76 -6.68 -10.25 -8.87
N GLN A 77 -6.56 -10.04 -10.18
CA GLN A 77 -6.85 -11.06 -11.18
C GLN A 77 -5.84 -12.22 -11.13
N ALA A 78 -4.58 -11.94 -10.83
CA ALA A 78 -3.53 -12.95 -10.66
C ALA A 78 -3.69 -13.78 -9.37
N HIS A 79 -4.37 -13.24 -8.36
CA HIS A 79 -4.53 -13.86 -7.04
C HIS A 79 -6.01 -14.16 -6.68
N LYS A 80 -6.87 -14.37 -7.68
CA LYS A 80 -8.32 -14.58 -7.52
C LYS A 80 -8.73 -15.68 -6.53
N ASP A 81 -7.92 -16.72 -6.42
CA ASP A 81 -8.21 -17.89 -5.58
C ASP A 81 -7.74 -17.68 -4.12
N GLN A 82 -7.11 -16.52 -3.82
CA GLN A 82 -6.66 -16.17 -2.47
C GLN A 82 -7.60 -15.17 -1.81
N PRO A 83 -7.91 -15.34 -0.51
CA PRO A 83 -8.68 -14.35 0.22
C PRO A 83 -7.96 -13.00 0.27
N LEU A 84 -8.68 -11.91 -0.02
CA LEU A 84 -8.11 -10.55 -0.01
C LEU A 84 -7.55 -10.15 1.36
N HIS A 85 -8.07 -10.73 2.44
CA HIS A 85 -7.62 -10.45 3.81
C HIS A 85 -6.20 -10.98 4.09
N ASP A 86 -5.74 -12.02 3.39
CA ASP A 86 -4.39 -12.57 3.54
C ASP A 86 -3.31 -11.71 2.85
N GLY A 87 -3.74 -10.67 2.14
CA GLY A 87 -2.89 -9.81 1.34
C GLY A 87 -2.44 -10.46 0.02
N ILE A 88 -2.30 -9.64 -1.00
CA ILE A 88 -1.89 -10.05 -2.35
C ILE A 88 -0.37 -9.94 -2.47
N GLU A 89 0.31 -10.96 -2.96
CA GLU A 89 1.76 -10.89 -3.16
C GLU A 89 2.12 -9.87 -4.25
N LEU A 90 3.05 -8.95 -3.95
CA LEU A 90 3.47 -7.91 -4.89
C LEU A 90 4.53 -8.44 -5.86
N ASP A 91 4.17 -9.30 -6.82
CA ASP A 91 5.16 -9.80 -7.78
C ASP A 91 5.57 -8.73 -8.82
N ASN A 92 6.87 -8.47 -8.93
CA ASN A 92 7.47 -7.58 -9.93
C ASN A 92 7.35 -8.08 -11.38
N LYS A 93 6.79 -9.26 -11.64
CA LYS A 93 6.48 -9.72 -13.00
C LYS A 93 5.65 -8.72 -13.79
N LEU A 94 4.73 -7.99 -13.13
CA LEU A 94 3.93 -6.93 -13.75
C LEU A 94 4.78 -5.73 -14.22
N LEU A 95 5.95 -5.50 -13.60
CA LEU A 95 6.90 -4.46 -13.98
C LEU A 95 7.97 -4.92 -14.99
N ARG A 96 7.87 -6.15 -15.53
CA ARG A 96 8.84 -6.74 -16.48
C ARG A 96 10.29 -6.73 -15.95
N ASN A 97 10.48 -6.74 -14.64
CA ASN A 97 11.80 -6.87 -14.03
C ASN A 97 12.07 -8.34 -13.68
N ASN A 98 13.06 -8.95 -14.34
CA ASN A 98 13.48 -10.35 -14.14
C ASN A 98 14.24 -10.61 -12.82
N GLY A 99 14.14 -9.71 -11.84
CA GLY A 99 14.82 -9.85 -10.55
C GLY A 99 14.00 -10.69 -9.58
N SER A 100 14.62 -11.71 -8.98
CA SER A 100 14.05 -12.48 -7.86
C SER A 100 14.28 -11.72 -6.53
N THR A 101 13.82 -10.47 -6.47
CA THR A 101 13.80 -9.68 -5.23
C THR A 101 12.68 -10.19 -4.33
N PRO A 102 12.86 -10.24 -2.99
CA PRO A 102 11.75 -10.52 -2.09
C PRO A 102 10.72 -9.40 -2.24
N HIS A 103 9.46 -9.79 -2.27
CA HIS A 103 8.34 -8.86 -2.35
C HIS A 103 7.40 -9.06 -1.17
N GLY A 104 6.97 -7.95 -0.57
CA GLY A 104 5.92 -7.97 0.44
C GLY A 104 4.54 -8.20 -0.16
N ARG A 105 3.54 -7.97 0.67
CA ARG A 105 2.12 -8.15 0.33
C ARG A 105 1.38 -6.82 0.35
N LEU A 106 0.36 -6.73 -0.49
CA LEU A 106 -0.61 -5.64 -0.54
C LEU A 106 -1.87 -6.04 0.24
N PHE A 107 -2.15 -5.30 1.29
CA PHE A 107 -3.35 -5.41 2.11
C PHE A 107 -4.30 -4.25 1.79
N PHE A 108 -5.59 -4.53 1.93
CA PHE A 108 -6.65 -3.54 1.79
C PHE A 108 -7.41 -3.44 3.11
N GLN A 109 -7.94 -2.25 3.38
CA GLN A 109 -8.88 -2.10 4.48
C GLN A 109 -10.19 -2.84 4.18
N THR A 110 -10.45 -3.92 4.90
CA THR A 110 -11.69 -4.71 4.79
C THR A 110 -12.67 -4.44 5.90
N GLU A 111 -12.23 -3.78 6.97
CA GLU A 111 -13.03 -3.51 8.17
C GLU A 111 -13.34 -2.01 8.31
N ALA A 112 -14.57 -1.72 8.74
CA ALA A 112 -14.96 -0.37 9.10
C ALA A 112 -14.29 0.01 10.43
N LEU A 113 -13.68 1.20 10.46
CA LEU A 113 -13.16 1.76 11.69
C LEU A 113 -14.28 2.43 12.46
N ASP A 114 -14.32 2.17 13.77
CA ASP A 114 -15.24 2.87 14.64
C ASP A 114 -14.87 4.36 14.69
N ALA A 115 -15.87 5.24 14.73
CA ALA A 115 -15.66 6.69 14.79
C ALA A 115 -14.88 7.10 16.05
N ALA A 116 -14.98 6.31 17.13
CA ALA A 116 -14.20 6.50 18.36
C ALA A 116 -12.69 6.25 18.18
N THR A 117 -12.30 5.51 17.14
CA THR A 117 -10.89 5.23 16.79
C THR A 117 -10.27 6.32 15.95
N LEU A 118 -11.07 7.15 15.28
CA LEU A 118 -10.59 8.25 14.46
C LEU A 118 -10.15 9.40 15.36
N PRO A 119 -8.99 10.03 15.10
CA PRO A 119 -8.62 11.23 15.81
C PRO A 119 -9.68 12.31 15.56
N GLN A 120 -10.23 12.90 16.63
CA GLN A 120 -11.22 13.97 16.55
C GLN A 120 -10.54 15.28 16.14
N LEU A 121 -10.06 15.31 14.91
CA LEU A 121 -9.46 16.47 14.29
C LEU A 121 -10.56 17.29 13.59
N PRO A 122 -10.45 18.63 13.57
CA PRO A 122 -11.40 19.48 12.86
C PRO A 122 -11.43 19.13 11.36
N GLY A 123 -12.64 18.95 10.82
CA GLY A 123 -12.86 18.60 9.42
C GLY A 123 -12.89 17.09 9.19
N ASN A 124 -13.87 16.60 8.43
CA ASN A 124 -13.93 15.20 8.01
C ASN A 124 -13.08 15.02 6.73
N SER A 125 -11.76 15.23 6.84
CA SER A 125 -10.84 15.10 5.71
C SER A 125 -10.45 13.62 5.52
N PRO A 126 -10.29 13.13 4.28
CA PRO A 126 -9.61 11.88 3.96
C PRO A 126 -8.34 11.61 4.79
N ASP A 127 -7.59 12.68 5.10
CA ASP A 127 -6.38 12.64 5.93
C ASP A 127 -6.64 12.04 7.32
N ASN A 128 -7.72 12.45 7.98
CA ASN A 128 -8.07 12.00 9.33
C ASN A 128 -8.44 10.52 9.33
N THR A 129 -9.09 10.07 8.25
CA THR A 129 -9.38 8.65 8.04
C THR A 129 -8.09 7.86 7.87
N ILE A 130 -7.14 8.33 7.05
CA ILE A 130 -5.84 7.66 6.85
C ILE A 130 -5.04 7.59 8.16
N LEU A 131 -5.01 8.66 8.95
CA LEU A 131 -4.36 8.67 10.27
C LEU A 131 -5.04 7.69 11.23
N GLY A 132 -6.37 7.65 11.26
CA GLY A 132 -7.13 6.70 12.06
C GLY A 132 -6.84 5.24 11.70
N VAL A 133 -6.72 4.94 10.41
CA VAL A 133 -6.30 3.62 9.92
C VAL A 133 -4.90 3.28 10.41
N ALA A 134 -3.93 4.18 10.23
CA ALA A 134 -2.55 3.93 10.66
C ALA A 134 -2.46 3.69 12.18
N LEU A 135 -3.15 4.50 12.99
CA LEU A 135 -3.21 4.33 14.45
C LEU A 135 -3.88 3.02 14.87
N HIS A 136 -4.93 2.61 14.17
CA HIS A 136 -5.59 1.33 14.41
C HIS A 136 -4.65 0.16 14.10
N LEU A 137 -3.93 0.20 12.98
CA LEU A 137 -2.94 -0.82 12.61
C LEU A 137 -1.81 -0.92 13.64
N CYS A 138 -1.31 0.22 14.15
CA CYS A 138 -0.31 0.22 15.23
C CYS A 138 -0.81 -0.51 16.49
N ARG A 139 -2.10 -0.38 16.83
CA ARG A 139 -2.70 -1.03 18.01
C ARG A 139 -2.94 -2.53 17.77
N GLN A 140 -3.34 -2.92 16.57
CA GLN A 140 -3.56 -4.32 16.21
C GLN A 140 -2.25 -5.10 16.04
N GLN A 141 -1.18 -4.44 15.59
CA GLN A 141 0.11 -5.08 15.29
C GLN A 141 1.26 -4.40 16.06
N PRO A 142 1.30 -4.53 17.40
CA PRO A 142 2.27 -3.80 18.24
C PRO A 142 3.74 -4.22 18.00
N GLU A 143 3.96 -5.42 17.47
CA GLU A 143 5.30 -5.92 17.13
C GLU A 143 5.79 -5.47 15.74
N ARG A 144 4.91 -4.79 14.97
CA ARG A 144 5.19 -4.40 13.59
C ARG A 144 5.31 -2.88 13.49
N GLU A 145 6.37 -2.42 12.85
CA GLU A 145 6.53 -1.00 12.54
C GLU A 145 5.58 -0.59 11.40
N VAL A 146 4.62 0.28 11.71
CA VAL A 146 3.67 0.87 10.75
C VAL A 146 4.14 2.26 10.37
N ILE A 147 4.28 2.51 9.07
CA ILE A 147 4.82 3.75 8.52
C ILE A 147 3.83 4.35 7.54
N LEU A 148 3.37 5.58 7.79
CA LEU A 148 2.55 6.34 6.84
C LEU A 148 3.44 7.01 5.79
N VAL A 149 3.14 6.79 4.52
CA VAL A 149 3.81 7.43 3.38
C VAL A 149 2.85 8.40 2.71
N SER A 150 3.15 9.70 2.84
CA SER A 150 2.38 10.76 2.21
C SER A 150 3.28 11.83 1.58
N LYS A 151 2.72 12.54 0.59
CA LYS A 151 3.30 13.76 0.02
C LYS A 151 2.64 15.03 0.57
N ASP A 152 1.55 14.91 1.32
CA ASP A 152 0.87 16.05 1.93
C ASP A 152 1.63 16.54 3.16
N ILE A 153 1.77 17.86 3.30
CA ILE A 153 2.43 18.45 4.45
C ILE A 153 1.58 18.32 5.72
N ASN A 154 0.25 18.33 5.59
CA ASN A 154 -0.68 18.24 6.71
C ASN A 154 -0.58 16.87 7.40
N LEU A 155 -0.36 15.80 6.63
CA LEU A 155 -0.16 14.45 7.16
C LEU A 155 1.23 14.25 7.78
N ARG A 156 2.18 15.16 7.55
CA ARG A 156 3.55 15.09 8.07
C ARG A 156 3.77 15.86 9.37
N ILE A 157 2.85 16.74 9.75
CA ILE A 157 2.89 17.57 10.96
C ILE A 157 2.04 16.92 12.04
#